data_AF-A0A2E9BY92-F1
#
_entry.id   AF-A0A2E9BY92-F1
#
_cell.length_a   1.000
_cell.length_b   1.000
_cell.length_c   1.000
_cell.angle_alpha   90.00
_cell.angle_beta   90.00
_cell.angle_gamma   90.00
#
_symmetry.space_group_name_H-M   'P 1'
#
loop_
_entity.id
_entity.type
_entity.pdbx_description
1 polymer ?
#
loop_
_entity_poly.entity_id
_entity_poly.type
_entity_poly.pdbx_seq_one_letter_code
_entity_poly.pdbx_strand_id
1 'polypeptide(L)'
;MHNTSLTLLKWIFIAVGLGLLVIAIVVPNEAKWLLTLLGLMFTGVGGGILFVGERNAKRAAWLLQHGQRIDAELREVELNTTFQVNGRHPYRAIVEARAGFGRELRQFRSANIWFDPTRHLSGRRIAVYVDPANPKRYHVDLSFLPPRG
;
A
#
# COMPACT_ATOMS: atom_id res chain seq x y z
N MET A 1 15.79 -3.25 -1.83
CA MET A 1 15.18 -3.88 -3.02
C MET A 1 13.87 -3.19 -3.41
N HIS A 2 13.82 -2.54 -4.59
CA HIS A 2 12.56 -2.28 -5.28
C HIS A 2 12.00 -3.66 -5.63
N ASN A 3 10.79 -4.03 -5.21
CA ASN A 3 10.22 -5.32 -5.59
C ASN A 3 9.84 -5.23 -7.06
N THR A 4 10.84 -5.43 -7.93
CA THR A 4 10.71 -5.37 -9.38
C THR A 4 9.55 -6.23 -9.83
N SER A 5 9.30 -7.37 -9.17
CA SER A 5 8.13 -8.23 -9.42
C SER A 5 6.77 -7.50 -9.31
N LEU A 6 6.54 -6.68 -8.27
CA LEU A 6 5.27 -5.95 -8.12
C LEU A 6 5.14 -4.81 -9.12
N THR A 7 6.24 -4.13 -9.41
CA THR A 7 6.27 -3.05 -10.39
C THR A 7 6.11 -3.61 -11.80
N LEU A 8 6.69 -4.77 -12.10
CA LEU A 8 6.52 -5.48 -13.36
C LEU A 8 5.09 -5.99 -13.50
N LEU A 9 4.49 -6.52 -12.44
CA LEU A 9 3.12 -7.05 -12.48
C LEU A 9 2.13 -6.01 -13.01
N LYS A 10 2.10 -4.80 -12.43
CA LYS A 10 1.20 -3.73 -12.89
C LYS A 10 1.45 -3.35 -14.35
N TRP A 11 2.70 -3.31 -14.80
CA TRP A 11 3.05 -2.98 -16.19
C TRP A 11 2.70 -4.12 -17.16
N ILE A 12 2.86 -5.38 -16.73
CA ILE A 12 2.46 -6.56 -17.51
C ILE A 12 0.95 -6.56 -17.72
N PHE A 13 0.15 -6.36 -16.68
CA PHE A 13 -1.32 -6.33 -16.81
C PHE A 13 -1.78 -5.23 -17.77
N ILE A 14 -1.14 -4.06 -17.74
CA ILE A 14 -1.43 -2.96 -18.69
C ILE A 14 -0.97 -3.32 -20.09
N ALA A 15 0.25 -3.84 -20.27
CA ALA A 15 0.79 -4.20 -21.58
C ALA A 15 -0.03 -5.32 -22.26
N VAL A 16 -0.40 -6.36 -21.51
CA VAL A 16 -1.26 -7.45 -21.97
C VAL A 16 -2.64 -6.91 -22.34
N GLY A 17 -3.24 -6.08 -21.48
CA GLY A 17 -4.55 -5.47 -21.75
C GLY A 17 -4.55 -4.62 -23.01
N LEU A 18 -3.57 -3.72 -23.18
CA LEU A 18 -3.42 -2.90 -24.37
C LEU A 18 -3.12 -3.73 -25.62
N GLY A 19 -2.29 -4.77 -25.51
CA GLY A 19 -2.00 -5.69 -26.62
C GLY A 19 -3.27 -6.40 -27.12
N LEU A 20 -4.11 -6.90 -26.22
CA LEU A 20 -5.39 -7.51 -26.57
C LEU A 20 -6.33 -6.52 -27.27
N LEU A 21 -6.36 -5.25 -26.82
CA LEU A 21 -7.16 -4.19 -27.46
C LEU A 21 -6.66 -3.88 -28.88
N VAL A 22 -5.35 -3.83 -29.10
CA VAL A 22 -4.77 -3.61 -30.44
C VAL A 22 -5.07 -4.80 -31.36
N ILE A 23 -4.94 -6.04 -30.87
CA ILE A 23 -5.26 -7.24 -31.66
C ILE A 23 -6.74 -7.27 -32.04
N ALA A 24 -7.64 -6.85 -31.15
CA ALA A 24 -9.07 -6.79 -31.42
C ALA A 24 -9.44 -5.90 -32.64
N ILE A 25 -8.60 -4.90 -32.97
CA ILE A 25 -8.82 -4.02 -34.13
C ILE A 25 -8.71 -4.78 -35.45
N VAL A 26 -7.83 -5.79 -35.53
CA VAL A 26 -7.45 -6.49 -36.78
C VAL A 26 -8.21 -7.82 -36.95
N VAL A 27 -8.86 -8.32 -35.89
CA VAL A 27 -9.55 -9.62 -35.86
C VAL A 27 -11.01 -9.50 -36.36
N PRO A 28 -11.55 -10.54 -37.04
CA PRO A 28 -12.96 -10.60 -37.45
C PRO A 28 -13.94 -10.39 -36.29
N ASN A 29 -15.16 -9.93 -36.63
CA ASN A 29 -16.15 -9.48 -35.64
C ASN A 29 -16.58 -10.55 -34.62
N GLU A 30 -16.43 -11.84 -34.94
CA GLU A 30 -16.82 -12.95 -34.07
C GLU A 30 -16.02 -13.01 -32.76
N ALA A 31 -14.72 -12.72 -32.82
CA ALA A 31 -13.84 -12.75 -31.64
C ALA A 31 -13.52 -11.34 -31.07
N LYS A 32 -13.83 -10.28 -31.82
CA LYS A 32 -13.53 -8.89 -31.46
C LYS A 32 -14.11 -8.46 -30.12
N TRP A 33 -15.38 -8.81 -29.84
CA TRP A 33 -16.04 -8.42 -28.59
C TRP A 33 -15.43 -9.10 -27.37
N LEU A 34 -15.05 -10.38 -27.48
CA LEU A 34 -14.39 -11.13 -26.42
C LEU A 34 -13.02 -10.55 -26.09
N LEU A 35 -12.20 -10.27 -27.11
CA LEU A 35 -10.87 -9.67 -26.93
C LEU A 35 -10.95 -8.25 -26.35
N THR A 36 -11.95 -7.47 -26.77
CA THR A 36 -12.17 -6.11 -26.24
C THR A 36 -12.56 -6.15 -24.77
N LEU A 37 -13.49 -7.03 -24.39
CA LEU A 37 -13.91 -7.21 -22.99
C LEU A 37 -12.73 -7.66 -22.13
N LEU A 38 -11.96 -8.63 -22.60
CA LEU A 38 -10.78 -9.14 -21.89
C LEU A 38 -9.71 -8.05 -21.75
N GLY A 39 -9.40 -7.32 -22.82
CA GLY A 39 -8.45 -6.21 -22.82
C GLY A 39 -8.85 -5.11 -21.84
N LEU A 40 -10.14 -4.76 -21.78
CA LEU A 40 -10.68 -3.81 -20.79
C LEU A 40 -10.55 -4.32 -19.36
N MET A 41 -10.83 -5.60 -19.10
CA MET A 41 -10.68 -6.18 -17.75
C MET A 41 -9.23 -6.12 -17.28
N PHE A 42 -8.27 -6.58 -18.10
CA PHE A 42 -6.84 -6.58 -17.73
C PHE A 42 -6.30 -5.16 -17.54
N THR A 43 -6.65 -4.24 -18.45
CA THR A 43 -6.26 -2.82 -18.34
C THR A 43 -6.89 -2.16 -17.12
N GLY A 44 -8.17 -2.43 -16.84
CA GLY A 44 -8.90 -1.92 -15.69
C GLY A 44 -8.31 -2.38 -14.36
N VAL A 45 -7.93 -3.66 -14.26
CA VAL A 45 -7.24 -4.18 -13.07
C VAL A 45 -5.87 -3.53 -12.89
N GLY A 46 -5.06 -3.47 -13.95
CA GLY A 46 -3.74 -2.81 -13.90
C GLY A 46 -3.81 -1.33 -13.53
N GLY A 47 -4.76 -0.60 -14.13
CA GLY A 47 -5.03 0.81 -13.82
C GLY A 47 -5.56 1.03 -12.41
N GLY A 48 -6.43 0.14 -11.92
CA GLY A 48 -6.97 0.19 -10.56
C GLY A 48 -5.89 0.08 -9.48
N ILE A 49 -4.91 -0.82 -9.67
CA ILE A 49 -3.76 -0.98 -8.75
C ILE A 49 -2.94 0.32 -8.70
N LEU A 50 -2.65 0.93 -9.85
CA LEU A 50 -1.94 2.22 -9.92
C LEU A 50 -2.71 3.34 -9.20
N PHE A 51 -4.00 3.45 -9.46
CA PHE A 51 -4.85 4.48 -8.90
C PHE A 51 -4.93 4.40 -7.37
N VAL A 52 -5.10 3.20 -6.81
CA VAL A 52 -5.14 3.00 -5.35
C VAL A 52 -3.79 3.33 -4.71
N GLY A 53 -2.68 2.92 -5.33
CA GLY A 53 -1.34 3.23 -4.85
C GLY A 53 -1.08 4.74 -4.77
N GLU A 54 -1.37 5.45 -5.85
CA GLU A 54 -1.19 6.91 -5.94
C GLU A 54 -2.08 7.65 -4.94
N ARG A 55 -3.36 7.24 -4.83
CA ARG A 55 -4.29 7.82 -3.87
C ARG A 55 -3.82 7.63 -2.43
N ASN A 56 -3.29 6.44 -2.11
CA ASN A 56 -2.76 6.14 -0.77
C ASN A 56 -1.50 6.96 -0.46
N ALA A 57 -0.60 7.14 -1.44
CA ALA A 57 0.59 7.97 -1.29
C ALA A 57 0.24 9.45 -1.07
N LYS A 58 -0.65 10.01 -1.90
CA LYS A 58 -1.15 11.39 -1.72
C LYS A 58 -1.82 11.59 -0.36
N ARG A 59 -2.61 10.62 0.07
CA ARG A 59 -3.27 10.66 1.38
C ARG A 59 -2.27 10.59 2.53
N ALA A 60 -1.24 9.74 2.44
CA ALA A 60 -0.17 9.70 3.42
C ALA A 60 0.57 11.04 3.49
N ALA A 61 0.92 11.63 2.35
CA ALA A 61 1.55 12.95 2.28
C ALA A 61 0.66 14.04 2.88
N TRP A 62 -0.64 14.03 2.60
CA TRP A 62 -1.59 14.96 3.20
C TRP A 62 -1.69 14.81 4.72
N LEU A 63 -1.71 13.56 5.22
CA LEU A 63 -1.73 13.26 6.66
C LEU A 63 -0.45 13.71 7.37
N LEU A 64 0.71 13.58 6.73
CA LEU A 64 1.98 14.08 7.29
C LEU A 64 1.97 15.61 7.48
N GLN A 65 1.23 16.35 6.64
CA GLN A 65 1.17 17.81 6.68
C GLN A 65 0.01 18.37 7.52
N HIS A 66 -1.17 17.73 7.46
CA HIS A 66 -2.41 18.24 8.04
C HIS A 66 -3.00 17.33 9.13
N GLY A 67 -2.48 16.11 9.27
CA GLY A 67 -2.96 15.16 10.26
C GLY A 67 -2.55 15.56 11.67
N GLN A 68 -3.39 15.19 12.64
CA GLN A 68 -3.04 15.30 14.05
C GLN A 68 -1.97 14.25 14.37
N ARG A 69 -0.81 14.71 14.82
CA ARG A 69 0.26 13.84 15.29
C ARG A 69 -0.07 13.29 16.68
N ILE A 70 0.05 11.98 16.83
CA ILE A 70 -0.07 11.24 18.09
C ILE A 70 1.19 10.40 18.24
N ASP A 71 1.85 10.48 19.39
CA ASP A 71 2.99 9.60 19.67
C ASP A 71 2.47 8.25 20.18
N ALA A 72 2.83 7.18 19.46
CA ALA A 72 2.44 5.81 19.74
C ALA A 72 3.62 4.97 20.23
N GLU A 73 3.33 3.94 21.01
CA GLU A 73 4.33 2.97 21.46
C GLU A 73 4.27 1.72 20.59
N LEU A 74 5.43 1.11 20.34
CA LEU A 74 5.50 -0.15 19.61
C LEU A 74 4.89 -1.26 20.47
N ARG A 75 3.88 -1.94 19.95
CA ARG A 75 3.30 -3.14 20.56
C ARG A 75 4.07 -4.38 20.09
N GLU A 76 4.11 -4.57 18.77
CA GLU A 76 4.75 -5.74 18.16
C GLU A 76 5.08 -5.47 16.70
N VAL A 77 5.93 -6.32 16.14
CA VAL A 77 6.22 -6.39 14.72
C VAL A 77 5.74 -7.76 14.23
N GLU A 78 4.76 -7.77 13.33
CA GLU A 78 4.18 -8.99 12.76
C GLU A 78 4.57 -9.15 11.29
N LEU A 79 4.52 -10.39 10.79
CA LEU A 79 4.55 -10.64 9.36
C LEU A 79 3.13 -10.53 8.80
N ASN A 80 2.98 -9.74 7.73
CA ASN A 80 1.73 -9.68 7.01
C ASN A 80 1.55 -10.95 6.16
N THR A 81 0.90 -11.96 6.74
CA THR A 81 0.65 -13.26 6.09
C THR A 81 -0.31 -13.18 4.92
N THR A 82 -1.13 -12.12 4.84
CA THR A 82 -2.09 -11.91 3.75
C THR A 82 -1.45 -11.43 2.44
N PHE A 83 -0.20 -10.99 2.49
CA PHE A 83 0.51 -10.46 1.34
C PHE A 83 1.90 -11.08 1.23
N GLN A 84 2.23 -11.62 0.06
CA GLN A 84 3.51 -12.26 -0.18
C GLN A 84 4.07 -11.82 -1.52
N VAL A 85 5.37 -11.56 -1.58
CA VAL A 85 6.09 -11.26 -2.82
C VAL A 85 7.37 -12.08 -2.84
N ASN A 86 7.59 -12.82 -3.93
CA ASN A 86 8.75 -13.70 -4.09
C ASN A 86 8.95 -14.66 -2.89
N GLY A 87 7.87 -15.25 -2.36
CA GLY A 87 7.92 -16.15 -1.21
C GLY A 87 8.19 -15.48 0.15
N ARG A 88 8.31 -14.14 0.19
CA ARG A 88 8.57 -13.38 1.42
C ARG A 88 7.35 -12.56 1.83
N HIS A 89 6.97 -12.68 3.09
CA HIS A 89 5.98 -11.81 3.72
C HIS A 89 6.65 -10.51 4.19
N PRO A 90 6.06 -9.33 3.94
CA PRO A 90 6.57 -8.12 4.54
C PRO A 90 6.23 -8.07 6.04
N TYR A 91 7.08 -7.41 6.79
CA TYR A 91 6.83 -7.03 8.17
C TYR A 91 5.86 -5.86 8.25
N ARG A 92 5.18 -5.73 9.37
CA ARG A 92 4.28 -4.63 9.70
C ARG A 92 4.42 -4.31 11.18
N ALA A 93 4.59 -3.03 11.50
CA ALA A 93 4.60 -2.58 12.88
C ALA A 93 3.15 -2.34 13.35
N ILE A 94 2.80 -2.91 14.50
CA ILE A 94 1.61 -2.56 15.25
C ILE A 94 2.04 -1.61 16.36
N VAL A 95 1.47 -0.42 16.33
CA VAL A 95 1.71 0.62 17.35
C VAL A 95 0.41 0.95 18.05
N GLU A 96 0.48 1.24 19.33
CA GLU A 96 -0.66 1.56 20.17
C GLU A 96 -0.53 2.98 20.71
N ALA A 97 -1.62 3.75 20.61
CA ALA A 97 -1.70 5.06 21.23
C ALA A 97 -3.10 5.32 21.76
N ARG A 98 -3.19 6.21 22.75
CA ARG A 98 -4.47 6.79 23.16
C ARG A 98 -4.89 7.81 22.10
N ALA A 99 -6.06 7.58 21.51
CA ALA A 99 -6.59 8.46 20.47
C ALA A 99 -7.17 9.73 21.13
N GLY A 100 -6.35 10.80 21.23
CA GLY A 100 -6.78 12.10 21.75
C GLY A 100 -7.29 12.06 23.21
N PHE A 101 -8.23 12.95 23.55
CA PHE A 101 -8.84 13.07 24.89
C PHE A 101 -9.63 11.83 25.36
N GLY A 102 -9.69 10.77 24.56
CA GLY A 102 -10.30 9.49 24.91
C GLY A 102 -9.34 8.58 25.69
N ARG A 103 -9.88 7.89 26.70
CA ARG A 103 -9.19 6.82 27.45
C ARG A 103 -8.93 5.55 26.64
N GLU A 104 -9.40 5.47 25.39
CA GLU A 104 -9.36 4.24 24.60
C GLU A 104 -8.02 4.07 23.88
N LEU A 105 -7.37 2.93 24.13
CA LEU A 105 -6.17 2.50 23.42
C LEU A 105 -6.56 2.00 22.03
N ARG A 106 -5.99 2.61 20.99
CA ARG A 106 -6.20 2.21 19.60
C ARG A 106 -4.91 1.67 19.00
N GLN A 107 -5.05 0.55 18.29
CA GLN A 107 -4.00 -0.04 17.47
C GLN A 107 -3.96 0.59 16.07
N PHE A 108 -2.76 0.93 15.63
CA PHE A 108 -2.47 1.44 14.29
C PHE A 108 -1.47 0.52 13.61
N ARG A 109 -1.75 0.15 12.37
CA ARG A 109 -0.90 -0.74 11.59
C ARG A 109 -0.13 0.06 10.55
N SER A 110 1.19 -0.13 10.48
CA SER A 110 2.04 0.61 9.54
C SER A 110 1.83 0.18 8.08
N ALA A 111 2.53 0.82 7.15
CA ALA A 111 2.72 0.25 5.81
C ALA A 111 3.59 -1.02 5.86
N ASN A 112 3.59 -1.81 4.80
CA ASN A 112 4.41 -3.01 4.66
C ASN A 112 5.91 -2.66 4.59
N ILE A 113 6.74 -3.36 5.37
CA ILE A 113 8.19 -3.16 5.51
C ILE A 113 8.89 -4.44 5.02
N TRP A 114 9.87 -4.33 4.13
CA TRP A 114 10.51 -5.48 3.48
C TRP A 114 11.78 -6.00 4.18
N PHE A 115 12.08 -5.45 5.35
CA PHE A 115 13.17 -5.87 6.22
C PHE A 115 12.65 -5.89 7.66
N ASP A 116 13.35 -6.54 8.57
CA ASP A 116 12.96 -6.59 9.98
C ASP A 116 13.22 -5.21 10.65
N PRO A 117 12.16 -4.45 11.01
CA PRO A 117 12.31 -3.14 11.61
C PRO A 117 12.51 -3.20 13.13
N THR A 118 12.45 -4.38 13.77
CA THR A 118 12.35 -4.53 15.24
C THR A 118 13.40 -3.68 15.96
N ARG A 119 14.68 -3.79 15.58
CA ARG A 119 15.79 -3.03 16.19
C ARG A 119 15.67 -1.51 16.06
N HIS A 120 15.01 -1.02 15.01
CA HIS A 120 14.84 0.41 14.75
C HIS A 120 13.60 1.00 15.43
N LEU A 121 12.65 0.15 15.81
CA LEU A 121 11.39 0.53 16.44
C LEU A 121 11.44 0.39 17.97
N SER A 122 12.28 -0.52 18.48
CA SER A 122 12.42 -0.75 19.92
C SER A 122 12.85 0.51 20.69
N GLY A 123 12.14 0.82 21.77
CA GLY A 123 12.47 1.92 22.68
C GLY A 123 12.14 3.32 22.16
N ARG A 124 11.46 3.45 21.02
CA ARG A 124 11.09 4.72 20.41
C ARG A 124 9.58 4.93 20.39
N ARG A 125 9.16 6.19 20.59
CA ARG A 125 7.81 6.64 20.25
C ARG A 125 7.67 6.91 18.76
N ILE A 126 6.69 6.28 18.13
CA ILE A 126 6.45 6.32 16.69
C ILE A 126 5.31 7.30 16.44
N ALA A 127 5.53 8.28 15.56
CA ALA A 127 4.50 9.25 15.22
C ALA A 127 3.41 8.60 14.34
N VAL A 128 2.16 8.81 14.73
CA VAL A 128 0.98 8.42 13.96
C VAL A 128 0.21 9.68 13.63
N TYR A 129 0.00 9.92 12.34
CA TYR A 129 -0.78 11.05 11.85
C TYR A 129 -2.19 10.59 11.56
N VAL A 130 -3.17 11.14 12.27
CA VAL A 130 -4.59 10.77 12.15
C VAL A 130 -5.36 11.94 11.56
N ASP A 131 -6.30 11.65 10.66
CA ASP A 131 -7.25 12.64 10.14
C ASP A 131 -8.25 13.02 11.26
N PRO A 132 -8.29 14.29 11.71
CA PRO A 132 -9.23 14.72 12.76
C PRO A 132 -10.69 14.56 12.35
N ALA A 133 -11.00 14.67 11.05
CA ALA A 133 -12.36 14.52 10.53
C ALA A 133 -12.74 13.04 10.33
N ASN A 134 -11.76 12.14 10.24
CA ASN A 134 -12.01 10.71 10.08
C ASN A 134 -10.91 9.84 10.72
N PRO A 135 -11.08 9.44 11.99
CA PRO A 135 -10.08 8.65 12.73
C PRO A 135 -9.75 7.27 12.15
N LYS A 136 -10.52 6.76 11.18
CA LYS A 136 -10.15 5.55 10.41
C LYS A 136 -9.05 5.82 9.40
N ARG A 137 -8.76 7.09 9.12
CA ARG A 137 -7.70 7.52 8.22
C ARG A 137 -6.49 7.94 9.03
N TYR A 138 -5.43 7.14 8.91
CA TYR A 138 -4.19 7.39 9.62
C TYR A 138 -2.98 6.96 8.79
N HIS A 139 -1.81 7.44 9.19
CA HIS A 139 -0.53 7.08 8.65
C HIS A 139 0.48 6.93 9.79
N VAL A 140 1.10 5.75 9.91
CA VAL A 140 2.21 5.53 10.84
C VAL A 140 3.48 5.97 10.13
N ASP A 141 4.17 6.95 10.69
CA ASP A 141 5.38 7.48 10.12
C ASP A 141 6.55 6.52 10.36
N LEU A 142 7.13 6.08 9.25
CA LEU A 142 8.30 5.20 9.22
C LEU A 142 9.46 5.87 8.47
N SER A 143 9.41 7.19 8.24
CA SER A 143 10.40 7.93 7.44
C SER A 143 11.79 7.94 8.07
N PHE A 144 11.88 7.65 9.37
CA PHE A 144 13.15 7.50 10.10
C PHE A 144 13.82 6.15 9.88
N LEU A 145 13.11 5.16 9.33
CA LEU A 145 13.71 3.89 8.98
C LEU A 145 14.71 4.11 7.84
N PRO A 146 15.86 3.40 7.83
CA PRO A 146 16.81 3.52 6.74
C PRO A 146 16.12 3.19 5.41
N PRO A 147 16.40 3.95 4.34
CA PRO A 147 15.93 3.62 3.00
C PRO A 147 16.66 2.39 2.47
N ARG A 148 16.39 1.23 3.07
CA ARG A 148 16.94 -0.09 2.77
C ARG A 148 18.45 -0.21 3.06
N GLY A 149 18.83 -1.32 3.70
CA GLY A 149 20.09 -1.99 3.40
C GLY A 149 19.95 -2.84 2.15
#